data_AF-A0A522JCJ2-F1
#
_entry.id   AF-A0A522JCJ2-F1
#
_cell.length_a   1.000
_cell.length_b   1.000
_cell.length_c   1.000
_cell.angle_alpha   90.00
_cell.angle_beta   90.00
_cell.angle_gamma   90.00
#
_symmetry.space_group_name_H-M   'P 1'
#
loop_
_entity.id
_entity.type
_entity.pdbx_description
1 polymer ?
#
loop_
_entity_poly.entity_id
_entity_poly.type
_entity_poly.pdbx_seq_one_letter_code
_entity_poly.pdbx_strand_id
1 'polypeptide(L)'
;MRRARAYTLLEILIVLAVLAGATVGVLRLFSMSDVKAEAQKEQRSISALVDAVRGVYAASPSYEGVDMSLVAKQASLAGVLRASGLPVSAFSGDLLTLRAATVRVPNDAFSITVGGLDRKNCAAVIPALAGETTQVATISGGNIQTTPHRVPDGAAIAQACAGGFFAKGTGGVVLVYYRPRATGNAVARGPLCAVSCSPQTETQTIACPTGQIGQINQTRENTCSTDACPVPVIGSWTTVSSSCAVAPTPPPPIVPTAPKDPGLACTPSVQIRSLGCPQPQLGRISQQQAITCDAHGGQHLGPWT
;
A
#
# COMPACT_ATOMS: atom_id res chain seq x y z
N MET A 1 51.32 16.79 8.07
CA MET A 1 51.26 15.30 8.10
C MET A 1 49.88 14.88 8.59
N ARG A 2 49.06 14.25 7.74
CA ARG A 2 47.71 13.79 8.11
C ARG A 2 47.82 12.47 8.88
N ARG A 3 47.42 12.44 10.15
CA ARG A 3 47.30 11.21 10.94
C ARG A 3 46.11 10.42 10.39
N ALA A 4 46.38 9.32 9.69
CA ALA A 4 45.34 8.34 9.36
C ALA A 4 44.89 7.67 10.68
N ARG A 5 43.62 7.85 11.04
CA ARG A 5 43.01 7.11 12.15
C ARG A 5 42.68 5.72 11.64
N ALA A 6 43.46 4.73 12.07
CA ALA A 6 43.16 3.33 11.82
C ALA A 6 41.92 2.96 12.65
N TYR A 7 40.76 2.90 12.00
CA TYR A 7 39.55 2.35 12.60
C TYR A 7 39.79 0.86 12.89
N THR A 8 39.51 0.44 14.11
CA THR A 8 39.72 -0.95 14.52
C THR A 8 38.76 -1.86 13.75
N LEU A 9 39.21 -3.06 13.35
CA LEU A 9 38.43 -4.01 12.54
C LEU A 9 37.07 -4.33 13.20
N LEU A 10 37.02 -4.30 14.53
CA LEU A 10 35.82 -4.50 15.34
C LEU A 10 34.76 -3.40 15.15
N GLU A 11 35.17 -2.15 14.93
CA GLU A 11 34.27 -1.01 14.72
C GLU A 11 33.55 -1.10 13.37
N ILE A 12 34.25 -1.56 12.33
CA ILE A 12 33.66 -1.77 11.00
C ILE A 12 32.65 -2.94 11.02
N LEU A 13 32.93 -4.00 11.78
CA LEU A 13 32.03 -5.15 11.91
C LEU A 13 30.70 -4.78 12.59
N ILE A 14 30.74 -3.93 13.61
CA ILE A 14 29.52 -3.47 14.30
C ILE A 14 28.67 -2.60 13.38
N VAL A 15 29.28 -1.66 12.65
CA VAL A 15 28.55 -0.80 11.70
C VAL A 15 27.88 -1.63 10.61
N LEU A 16 28.54 -2.66 10.08
CA LEU A 16 27.94 -3.56 9.10
C LEU A 16 26.78 -4.38 9.67
N ALA A 17 26.88 -4.86 10.90
CA ALA A 17 25.79 -5.59 11.56
C ALA A 17 24.56 -4.69 11.80
N VAL A 18 24.77 -3.43 12.19
CA VAL A 18 23.68 -2.45 12.36
C VAL A 18 23.05 -2.08 11.03
N LEU A 19 23.85 -1.88 9.97
CA LEU A 19 23.33 -1.61 8.62
C LEU A 19 22.53 -2.80 8.07
N ALA A 20 23.02 -4.03 8.26
CA ALA A 20 22.29 -5.25 7.88
C ALA A 20 20.98 -5.41 8.66
N GLY A 21 20.98 -5.12 9.97
CA GLY A 21 19.77 -5.12 10.79
C GLY A 21 18.75 -4.06 10.35
N ALA A 22 19.21 -2.83 10.09
CA ALA A 22 18.36 -1.72 9.66
C ALA A 22 17.71 -1.99 8.29
N THR A 23 18.49 -2.53 7.34
CA THR A 23 17.98 -2.89 6.01
C THR A 23 16.92 -4.00 6.07
N VAL A 24 17.14 -5.04 6.86
CA VAL A 24 16.13 -6.11 7.06
C VAL A 24 14.87 -5.57 7.77
N GLY A 25 15.04 -4.70 8.77
CA GLY A 25 13.92 -4.06 9.48
C GLY A 25 13.05 -3.19 8.57
N VAL A 26 13.69 -2.40 7.71
CA VAL A 26 13.02 -1.54 6.73
C VAL A 26 12.28 -2.36 5.66
N LEU A 27 12.87 -3.45 5.15
CA LEU A 27 12.21 -4.37 4.21
C LEU A 27 10.99 -5.07 4.82
N ARG A 28 11.07 -5.47 6.10
CA ARG A 28 9.93 -6.02 6.84
C ARG A 28 8.80 -4.99 6.98
N LEU A 29 9.13 -3.73 7.22
CA LEU A 29 8.15 -2.66 7.36
C LEU A 29 7.44 -2.35 6.03
N PHE A 30 8.19 -2.27 4.92
CA PHE A 30 7.64 -2.04 3.59
C PHE A 30 6.78 -3.21 3.08
N SER A 31 7.17 -4.46 3.36
CA SER A 31 6.34 -5.61 2.96
C SER A 31 4.97 -5.66 3.65
N MET A 32 4.84 -5.07 4.84
CA MET A 32 3.56 -4.97 5.56
C MET A 32 2.64 -3.89 4.98
N SER A 33 3.17 -2.81 4.40
CA SER A 33 2.34 -1.77 3.75
C SER A 33 1.83 -2.22 2.39
N ASP A 34 2.66 -2.90 1.60
CA ASP A 34 2.27 -3.35 0.26
C ASP A 34 1.24 -4.49 0.30
N VAL A 35 1.39 -5.42 1.25
CA VAL A 35 0.40 -6.51 1.46
C VAL A 35 -0.96 -5.95 1.88
N LYS A 36 -1.00 -4.85 2.66
CA LYS A 36 -2.26 -4.21 3.04
C LYS A 36 -2.92 -3.50 1.86
N ALA A 37 -2.14 -2.77 1.05
CA ALA A 37 -2.66 -2.09 -0.13
C ALA A 37 -3.19 -3.09 -1.17
N GLU A 38 -2.47 -4.18 -1.42
CA GLU A 38 -2.87 -5.21 -2.36
C GLU A 38 -4.07 -6.02 -1.85
N ALA A 39 -4.10 -6.36 -0.56
CA ALA A 39 -5.27 -7.00 0.06
C ALA A 39 -6.52 -6.11 -0.01
N GLN A 40 -6.39 -4.80 0.22
CA GLN A 40 -7.51 -3.85 0.10
C GLN A 40 -8.01 -3.71 -1.34
N LYS A 41 -7.09 -3.72 -2.31
CA LYS A 41 -7.43 -3.68 -3.73
C LYS A 41 -8.17 -4.95 -4.14
N GLU A 42 -7.68 -6.12 -3.73
CA GLU A 42 -8.33 -7.40 -4.00
C GLU A 42 -9.68 -7.51 -3.31
N GLN A 43 -9.78 -7.08 -2.05
CA GLN A 43 -11.03 -7.11 -1.30
C GLN A 43 -12.11 -6.30 -2.01
N ARG A 44 -11.79 -5.08 -2.49
CA ARG A 44 -12.73 -4.27 -3.29
C ARG A 44 -13.13 -4.95 -4.60
N SER A 45 -12.17 -5.55 -5.28
CA SER A 45 -12.40 -6.31 -6.52
C SER A 45 -13.39 -7.46 -6.31
N ILE A 46 -13.17 -8.26 -5.26
CA ILE A 46 -13.98 -9.44 -4.96
C ILE A 46 -15.34 -9.05 -4.39
N SER A 47 -15.45 -8.03 -3.54
CA SER A 47 -16.75 -7.51 -3.09
C SER A 47 -17.59 -7.01 -4.27
N ALA A 48 -16.99 -6.25 -5.19
CA ALA A 48 -17.68 -5.80 -6.40
C ALA A 48 -18.12 -6.97 -7.29
N LEU A 49 -17.30 -8.04 -7.40
CA LEU A 49 -17.66 -9.25 -8.11
C LEU A 49 -18.82 -9.98 -7.45
N VAL A 50 -18.78 -10.17 -6.13
CA VAL A 50 -19.85 -10.78 -5.35
C VAL A 50 -21.17 -10.03 -5.55
N ASP A 51 -21.15 -8.70 -5.50
CA ASP A 51 -22.34 -7.88 -5.71
C ASP A 51 -22.84 -7.92 -7.16
N ALA A 52 -21.94 -7.96 -8.14
CA ALA A 52 -22.31 -8.17 -9.54
C ALA A 52 -22.98 -9.52 -9.77
N VAL A 53 -22.45 -10.61 -9.18
CA VAL A 53 -23.08 -11.94 -9.24
C VAL A 53 -24.47 -11.90 -8.60
N ARG A 54 -24.59 -11.32 -7.40
CA ARG A 54 -25.87 -11.18 -6.70
C ARG A 54 -26.88 -10.38 -7.52
N GLY A 55 -26.45 -9.29 -8.15
CA GLY A 55 -27.30 -8.45 -9.00
C GLY A 55 -27.79 -9.18 -10.25
N VAL A 56 -26.89 -9.85 -10.98
CA VAL A 56 -27.25 -10.62 -12.19
C VAL A 56 -28.24 -11.75 -11.87
N TYR A 57 -28.02 -12.45 -10.76
CA TYR A 57 -28.83 -13.61 -10.37
C TYR A 57 -29.93 -13.25 -9.36
N ALA A 58 -30.21 -11.98 -9.09
CA ALA A 58 -31.17 -11.57 -8.05
C ALA A 58 -32.58 -12.16 -8.26
N ALA A 59 -33.03 -12.25 -9.51
CA ALA A 59 -34.34 -12.79 -9.88
C ALA A 59 -34.33 -14.31 -10.15
N SER A 60 -33.14 -14.93 -10.18
CA SER A 60 -33.01 -16.37 -10.42
C SER A 60 -33.32 -17.14 -9.13
N PRO A 61 -33.94 -18.33 -9.20
CA PRO A 61 -34.17 -19.18 -8.03
C PRO A 61 -32.88 -19.90 -7.58
N SER A 62 -31.93 -20.12 -8.48
CA SER A 62 -30.62 -20.75 -8.22
C SER A 62 -29.47 -19.91 -8.82
N TYR A 63 -28.22 -20.34 -8.58
CA TYR A 63 -27.01 -19.89 -9.30
C TYR A 63 -26.57 -20.91 -10.37
N GLU A 64 -27.47 -21.80 -10.78
CA GLU A 64 -27.18 -22.73 -11.86
C GLU A 64 -26.82 -21.98 -13.14
N GLY A 65 -25.80 -22.46 -13.85
CA GLY A 65 -25.31 -21.80 -15.06
C GLY A 65 -24.60 -20.47 -14.80
N VAL A 66 -24.20 -20.17 -13.55
CA VAL A 66 -23.44 -18.95 -13.26
C VAL A 66 -22.18 -18.87 -14.13
N ASP A 67 -22.04 -17.74 -14.81
CA ASP A 67 -21.01 -17.53 -15.81
C ASP A 67 -20.34 -16.16 -15.64
N MET A 68 -19.00 -16.17 -15.67
CA MET A 68 -18.20 -14.97 -15.45
C MET A 68 -18.36 -13.95 -16.58
N SER A 69 -18.64 -14.37 -17.82
CA SER A 69 -18.80 -13.47 -18.96
C SER A 69 -20.11 -12.67 -18.89
N LEU A 70 -21.16 -13.23 -18.29
CA LEU A 70 -22.40 -12.50 -18.01
C LEU A 70 -22.19 -11.48 -16.90
N VAL A 71 -21.48 -11.87 -15.85
CA VAL A 71 -21.21 -11.02 -14.68
C VAL A 71 -20.26 -9.88 -15.03
N ALA A 72 -19.21 -10.14 -15.83
CA ALA A 72 -18.25 -9.14 -16.27
C ALA A 72 -18.86 -8.00 -17.11
N LYS A 73 -20.09 -8.15 -17.63
CA LYS A 73 -20.80 -7.07 -18.32
C LYS A 73 -21.42 -6.04 -17.37
N GLN A 74 -21.41 -6.29 -16.06
CA GLN A 74 -21.93 -5.35 -15.07
C GLN A 74 -21.04 -4.10 -14.97
N ALA A 75 -21.67 -2.93 -15.00
CA ALA A 75 -20.97 -1.64 -14.92
C ALA A 75 -20.16 -1.49 -13.60
N SER A 76 -20.60 -2.15 -12.52
CA SER A 76 -19.92 -2.17 -11.23
C SER A 76 -18.52 -2.80 -11.29
N LEU A 77 -18.19 -3.55 -12.34
CA LEU A 77 -16.88 -4.18 -12.52
C LEU A 77 -15.93 -3.41 -13.43
N ALA A 78 -16.33 -2.28 -14.02
CA ALA A 78 -15.51 -1.53 -14.98
C ALA A 78 -14.12 -1.12 -14.43
N GLY A 79 -13.99 -0.88 -13.13
CA GLY A 79 -12.71 -0.57 -12.46
C GLY A 79 -11.91 -1.80 -11.97
N VAL A 80 -12.47 -3.01 -12.13
CA VAL A 80 -11.95 -4.27 -11.59
C VAL A 80 -11.46 -5.21 -12.70
N LEU A 81 -11.99 -5.06 -13.91
CA LEU A 81 -11.64 -5.89 -15.06
C LEU A 81 -10.27 -5.50 -15.64
N ARG A 82 -9.49 -6.50 -16.06
CA ARG A 82 -8.28 -6.26 -16.87
C ARG A 82 -8.63 -6.03 -18.34
N ALA A 83 -7.62 -5.74 -19.15
CA ALA A 83 -7.74 -5.58 -20.61
C ALA A 83 -8.38 -6.80 -21.32
N SER A 84 -8.32 -8.00 -20.70
CA SER A 84 -8.99 -9.21 -21.16
C SER A 84 -10.51 -9.22 -20.92
N GLY A 85 -11.06 -8.23 -20.22
CA GLY A 85 -12.48 -8.16 -19.85
C GLY A 85 -12.90 -9.15 -18.76
N LEU A 86 -11.95 -9.82 -18.10
CA LEU A 86 -12.19 -10.75 -17.01
C LEU A 86 -11.46 -10.32 -15.73
N PRO A 87 -12.03 -10.60 -14.55
CA PRO A 87 -11.38 -10.31 -13.28
C PRO A 87 -10.23 -11.31 -13.03
N VAL A 88 -9.16 -10.78 -12.46
CA VAL A 88 -7.96 -11.53 -12.08
C VAL A 88 -7.68 -11.34 -10.60
N SER A 89 -6.97 -12.30 -10.04
CA SER A 89 -6.44 -12.22 -8.69
C SER A 89 -5.27 -11.24 -8.63
N ALA A 90 -5.30 -10.29 -7.70
CA ALA A 90 -4.15 -9.47 -7.33
C ALA A 90 -3.04 -10.30 -6.67
N PHE A 91 -3.39 -11.41 -6.03
CA PHE A 91 -2.45 -12.28 -5.31
C PHE A 91 -1.63 -13.21 -6.22
N SER A 92 -2.18 -13.62 -7.36
CA SER A 92 -1.53 -14.58 -8.26
C SER A 92 -1.42 -14.08 -9.71
N GLY A 93 -2.19 -13.07 -10.10
CA GLY A 93 -2.32 -12.64 -11.48
C GLY A 93 -3.22 -13.53 -12.34
N ASP A 94 -3.62 -14.70 -11.82
CA ASP A 94 -4.49 -15.67 -12.49
C ASP A 94 -5.94 -15.21 -12.59
N LEU A 95 -6.67 -15.76 -13.57
CA LEU A 95 -8.10 -15.51 -13.72
C LEU A 95 -8.88 -16.02 -12.51
N LEU A 96 -9.79 -15.19 -12.01
CA LEU A 96 -10.79 -15.65 -11.06
C LEU A 96 -11.80 -16.52 -11.80
N THR A 97 -12.19 -17.65 -11.20
CA THR A 97 -13.24 -18.51 -11.78
C THR A 97 -14.47 -18.52 -10.90
N LEU A 98 -15.63 -18.55 -11.54
CA LEU A 98 -16.95 -18.49 -10.91
C LEU A 98 -17.71 -19.77 -11.24
N ARG A 99 -18.31 -20.40 -10.23
CA ARG A 99 -19.11 -21.62 -10.38
C ARG A 99 -20.29 -21.63 -9.41
N ALA A 100 -21.32 -22.38 -9.77
CA ALA A 100 -22.42 -22.68 -8.87
C ALA A 100 -21.90 -23.56 -7.73
N ALA A 101 -22.40 -23.33 -6.52
CA ALA A 101 -22.04 -24.07 -5.33
C ALA A 101 -23.31 -24.46 -4.57
N THR A 102 -23.18 -25.42 -3.65
CA THR A 102 -24.28 -25.95 -2.85
C THR A 102 -23.90 -25.86 -1.38
N VAL A 103 -24.73 -25.19 -0.58
CA VAL A 103 -24.60 -25.11 0.88
C VAL A 103 -25.76 -25.82 1.56
N ARG A 104 -27.01 -25.55 1.17
CA ARG A 104 -28.21 -26.21 1.73
C ARG A 104 -29.02 -26.95 0.68
N VAL A 105 -29.27 -26.32 -0.46
CA VAL A 105 -29.99 -26.91 -1.60
C VAL A 105 -29.18 -26.74 -2.88
N PRO A 106 -29.37 -27.60 -3.90
CA PRO A 106 -28.55 -27.55 -5.11
C PRO A 106 -28.47 -26.15 -5.72
N ASN A 107 -27.25 -25.69 -5.96
CA ASN A 107 -26.96 -24.41 -6.62
C ASN A 107 -27.49 -23.17 -5.86
N ASP A 108 -27.62 -23.24 -4.53
CA ASP A 108 -28.06 -22.11 -3.68
C ASP A 108 -26.94 -21.14 -3.27
N ALA A 109 -25.72 -21.42 -3.68
CA ALA A 109 -24.56 -20.60 -3.48
C ALA A 109 -23.77 -20.46 -4.78
N PHE A 110 -22.76 -19.61 -4.75
CA PHE A 110 -21.72 -19.57 -5.78
C PHE A 110 -20.34 -19.55 -5.12
N SER A 111 -19.34 -19.99 -5.87
CA SER A 111 -17.96 -20.00 -5.42
C SER A 111 -17.08 -19.19 -6.35
N ILE A 112 -16.17 -18.41 -5.77
CA ILE A 112 -15.07 -17.76 -6.47
C ILE A 112 -13.80 -18.54 -6.15
N THR A 113 -13.06 -18.94 -7.19
CA THR A 113 -11.78 -19.62 -7.01
C THR A 113 -10.63 -18.73 -7.44
N VAL A 114 -9.65 -18.61 -6.54
CA VAL A 114 -8.36 -17.94 -6.74
C VAL A 114 -7.31 -19.03 -7.00
N GLY A 115 -6.79 -19.11 -8.23
CA GLY A 115 -5.75 -20.06 -8.64
C GLY A 115 -4.33 -19.51 -8.53
N GLY A 116 -3.32 -20.35 -8.78
CA GLY A 116 -1.93 -19.91 -8.93
C GLY A 116 -1.26 -19.42 -7.64
N LEU A 117 -1.71 -19.91 -6.48
CA LEU A 117 -1.25 -19.43 -5.18
C LEU A 117 -0.04 -20.21 -4.69
N ASP A 118 0.96 -19.48 -4.20
CA ASP A 118 2.03 -20.03 -3.37
C ASP A 118 1.59 -20.12 -1.89
N ARG A 119 2.46 -20.66 -1.02
CA ARG A 119 2.14 -20.79 0.42
C ARG A 119 1.87 -19.46 1.10
N LYS A 120 2.61 -18.41 0.73
CA LYS A 120 2.51 -17.08 1.33
C LYS A 120 1.17 -16.45 0.96
N ASN A 121 0.83 -16.48 -0.32
CA ASN A 121 -0.38 -15.88 -0.86
C ASN A 121 -1.62 -16.69 -0.47
N CYS A 122 -1.53 -18.02 -0.35
CA CYS A 122 -2.59 -18.84 0.24
C CYS A 122 -2.95 -18.40 1.67
N ALA A 123 -1.93 -18.21 2.53
CA ALA A 123 -2.17 -17.80 3.91
C ALA A 123 -2.70 -16.36 4.03
N ALA A 124 -2.41 -15.51 3.04
CA ALA A 124 -2.87 -14.11 3.01
C ALA A 124 -4.29 -13.97 2.44
N VAL A 125 -4.64 -14.73 1.40
CA VAL A 125 -5.90 -14.58 0.66
C VAL A 125 -7.11 -15.02 1.49
N ILE A 126 -6.95 -16.07 2.30
CA ILE A 126 -8.03 -16.62 3.13
C ILE A 126 -8.57 -15.58 4.12
N PRO A 127 -7.75 -15.00 5.04
CA PRO A 127 -8.26 -14.02 5.99
C PRO A 127 -8.66 -12.69 5.33
N ALA A 128 -8.05 -12.33 4.20
CA ALA A 128 -8.39 -11.10 3.48
C ALA A 128 -9.80 -11.15 2.85
N LEU A 129 -10.25 -12.34 2.44
CA LEU A 129 -11.49 -12.50 1.68
C LEU A 129 -12.58 -13.28 2.42
N ALA A 130 -12.25 -13.88 3.56
CA ALA A 130 -13.18 -14.69 4.33
C ALA A 130 -14.36 -13.91 4.94
N GLY A 131 -14.26 -12.59 5.07
CA GLY A 131 -15.24 -11.75 5.77
C GLY A 131 -16.68 -11.86 5.26
N GLU A 132 -16.88 -12.17 3.97
CA GLU A 132 -18.21 -12.36 3.37
C GLU A 132 -18.53 -13.82 2.97
N THR A 133 -17.63 -14.75 3.30
CA THR A 133 -17.76 -16.15 2.88
C THR A 133 -18.47 -17.00 3.93
N THR A 134 -19.22 -17.98 3.47
CA THR A 134 -19.84 -18.99 4.34
C THR A 134 -18.93 -20.21 4.50
N GLN A 135 -18.12 -20.52 3.47
CA GLN A 135 -17.17 -21.63 3.50
C GLN A 135 -15.89 -21.25 2.73
N VAL A 136 -14.78 -21.82 3.19
CA VAL A 136 -13.48 -21.72 2.51
C VAL A 136 -12.96 -23.14 2.27
N ALA A 137 -12.37 -23.38 1.11
CA ALA A 137 -11.70 -24.63 0.80
C ALA A 137 -10.39 -24.38 0.04
N THR A 138 -9.44 -25.30 0.14
CA THR A 138 -8.22 -25.28 -0.67
C THR A 138 -8.28 -26.32 -1.77
N ILE A 139 -7.68 -26.01 -2.92
CA ILE A 139 -7.52 -26.94 -4.04
C ILE A 139 -6.09 -27.46 -4.03
N SER A 140 -5.96 -28.77 -3.94
CA SER A 140 -4.70 -29.50 -3.95
C SER A 140 -4.79 -30.62 -4.98
N GLY A 141 -4.21 -30.41 -6.16
CA GLY A 141 -4.20 -31.41 -7.24
C GLY A 141 -5.57 -31.75 -7.81
N GLY A 142 -6.45 -30.75 -7.94
CA GLY A 142 -7.81 -30.94 -8.43
C GLY A 142 -8.82 -31.42 -7.39
N ASN A 143 -8.35 -31.79 -6.19
CA ASN A 143 -9.23 -32.14 -5.07
C ASN A 143 -9.51 -30.91 -4.20
N ILE A 144 -10.78 -30.69 -3.87
CA ILE A 144 -11.21 -29.65 -2.94
C ILE A 144 -11.11 -30.21 -1.52
N GLN A 145 -10.20 -29.67 -0.73
CA GLN A 145 -10.13 -29.91 0.71
C GLN A 145 -11.00 -28.87 1.42
N THR A 146 -12.26 -29.24 1.65
CA THR A 146 -13.21 -28.38 2.36
C THR A 146 -12.94 -28.37 3.86
N THR A 147 -12.83 -27.19 4.46
CA THR A 147 -13.09 -27.06 5.91
C THR A 147 -14.60 -26.89 6.08
N PRO A 148 -15.28 -27.78 6.82
CA PRO A 148 -16.73 -27.68 6.95
C PRO A 148 -17.13 -26.40 7.71
N HIS A 149 -17.98 -25.58 7.05
CA HIS A 149 -18.88 -24.61 7.68
C HIS A 149 -18.27 -23.53 8.60
N ARG A 150 -16.98 -23.22 8.47
CA ARG A 150 -16.39 -22.09 9.20
C ARG A 150 -15.18 -21.53 8.47
N VAL A 151 -15.00 -20.21 8.55
CA VAL A 151 -13.72 -19.57 8.24
C VAL A 151 -12.66 -20.19 9.15
N PRO A 152 -11.61 -20.84 8.58
CA PRO A 152 -10.60 -21.53 9.37
C PRO A 152 -9.81 -20.55 10.25
N ASP A 153 -9.42 -20.98 11.44
CA ASP A 153 -8.49 -20.23 12.29
C ASP A 153 -7.07 -20.22 11.70
N GLY A 154 -6.16 -19.44 12.28
CA GLY A 154 -4.80 -19.29 11.76
C GLY A 154 -4.02 -20.60 11.64
N ALA A 155 -4.29 -21.59 12.52
CA ALA A 155 -3.63 -22.88 12.48
C ALA A 155 -4.19 -23.77 11.36
N ALA A 156 -5.51 -23.79 11.19
CA ALA A 156 -6.18 -24.48 10.09
C ALA A 156 -5.78 -23.89 8.72
N ILE A 157 -5.64 -22.57 8.62
CA ILE A 157 -5.11 -21.89 7.42
C ILE A 157 -3.68 -22.36 7.12
N ALA A 158 -2.80 -22.34 8.12
CA ALA A 158 -1.41 -22.75 7.94
C ALA A 158 -1.31 -24.22 7.46
N GLN A 159 -2.13 -25.11 8.02
CA GLN A 159 -2.19 -26.51 7.61
C GLN A 159 -2.73 -26.68 6.19
N ALA A 160 -3.81 -25.96 5.83
CA ALA A 160 -4.40 -26.01 4.51
C ALA A 160 -3.45 -25.50 3.41
N CYS A 161 -2.64 -24.48 3.72
CA CYS A 161 -1.66 -23.90 2.80
C CYS A 161 -0.31 -24.65 2.78
N ALA A 162 -0.09 -25.66 3.61
CA ALA A 162 1.17 -26.42 3.66
C ALA A 162 1.35 -27.41 2.48
N GLY A 163 0.26 -27.68 1.73
CA GLY A 163 0.23 -28.66 0.64
C GLY A 163 1.27 -28.46 -0.46
N GLY A 164 1.64 -29.55 -1.13
CA GLY A 164 2.70 -29.55 -2.17
C GLY A 164 2.39 -28.69 -3.40
N PHE A 165 1.11 -28.39 -3.68
CA PHE A 165 0.71 -27.52 -4.79
C PHE A 165 1.00 -26.04 -4.50
N PHE A 166 0.77 -25.61 -3.26
CA PHE A 166 1.16 -24.27 -2.80
C PHE A 166 2.68 -24.11 -2.74
N ALA A 167 3.43 -25.19 -2.52
CA ALA A 167 4.90 -25.16 -2.65
C ALA A 167 5.37 -24.91 -4.09
N LYS A 168 4.55 -25.27 -5.08
CA LYS A 168 4.81 -25.12 -6.51
C LYS A 168 4.13 -23.89 -7.13
N GLY A 169 3.44 -23.07 -6.33
CA GLY A 169 2.68 -21.91 -6.84
C GLY A 169 1.47 -22.28 -7.70
N THR A 170 0.93 -23.49 -7.55
CA THR A 170 -0.19 -24.01 -8.36
C THR A 170 -1.43 -24.35 -7.50
N GLY A 171 -1.40 -23.98 -6.22
CA GLY A 171 -2.53 -24.19 -5.33
C GLY A 171 -3.68 -23.23 -5.62
N GLY A 172 -4.89 -23.58 -5.17
CA GLY A 172 -6.05 -22.71 -5.30
C GLY A 172 -6.81 -22.57 -3.99
N VAL A 173 -7.56 -21.47 -3.84
CA VAL A 173 -8.48 -21.22 -2.73
C VAL A 173 -9.87 -20.97 -3.30
N VAL A 174 -10.86 -21.66 -2.74
CA VAL A 174 -12.28 -21.55 -3.08
C VAL A 174 -13.01 -20.84 -1.96
N LEU A 175 -13.73 -19.79 -2.31
CA LEU A 175 -14.51 -18.95 -1.42
C LEU A 175 -15.99 -19.13 -1.78
N VAL A 176 -16.79 -19.66 -0.87
CA VAL A 176 -18.22 -19.93 -1.10
C VAL A 176 -19.08 -18.85 -0.46
N TYR A 177 -19.97 -18.25 -1.25
CA TYR A 177 -20.87 -17.18 -0.83
C TYR A 177 -22.30 -17.70 -0.84
N TYR A 178 -22.87 -17.86 0.35
CA TYR A 178 -24.28 -18.19 0.54
C TYR A 178 -25.02 -16.99 1.12
N ARG A 179 -26.17 -16.65 0.54
CA ARG A 179 -27.19 -15.82 1.20
C ARG A 179 -28.51 -16.56 1.16
N PRO A 180 -29.24 -16.68 2.29
CA PRO A 180 -30.57 -17.27 2.28
C PRO A 180 -31.47 -16.43 1.38
N ARG A 181 -31.92 -16.99 0.27
CA ARG A 181 -33.02 -16.40 -0.52
C ARG A 181 -34.31 -16.62 0.25
N ALA A 182 -35.20 -15.62 0.23
CA ALA A 182 -36.50 -15.71 0.87
C ALA A 182 -37.29 -16.86 0.24
N THR A 183 -37.33 -18.01 0.92
CA THR A 183 -38.20 -19.12 0.57
C THR A 183 -39.57 -18.83 1.15
N GLY A 184 -40.41 -18.14 0.38
CA GLY A 184 -41.79 -17.86 0.74
C GLY A 184 -42.46 -17.04 -0.35
N ASN A 185 -43.66 -17.47 -0.75
CA ASN A 185 -44.58 -16.89 -1.73
C ASN A 185 -44.28 -15.45 -2.15
N ALA A 186 -44.36 -15.19 -3.47
CA ALA A 186 -44.32 -13.85 -4.05
C ALA A 186 -45.26 -12.89 -3.30
N VAL A 187 -44.75 -12.23 -2.27
CA VAL A 187 -45.38 -11.05 -1.68
C VAL A 187 -44.96 -9.90 -2.58
N ALA A 188 -45.96 -9.14 -3.01
CA ALA A 188 -45.83 -8.02 -3.93
C ALA A 188 -44.51 -7.25 -3.73
N ARG A 189 -43.77 -7.11 -4.84
CA ARG A 189 -42.56 -6.31 -4.95
C ARG A 189 -42.79 -4.95 -4.27
N GLY A 190 -42.19 -4.76 -3.10
CA GLY A 190 -41.58 -3.47 -2.77
C GLY A 190 -40.52 -3.15 -3.84
N PRO A 191 -40.18 -1.87 -4.07
CA PRO A 191 -39.29 -1.48 -5.16
C PRO A 191 -38.03 -2.34 -5.15
N LEU A 192 -37.74 -2.97 -6.30
CA LEU A 192 -36.57 -3.83 -6.49
C LEU A 192 -35.32 -2.97 -6.35
N CYS A 193 -34.76 -2.94 -5.15
CA CYS A 193 -33.52 -2.24 -4.92
C CYS A 193 -32.36 -3.15 -5.32
N ALA A 194 -31.79 -2.83 -6.48
CA ALA A 194 -30.72 -3.57 -7.15
C ALA A 194 -29.37 -3.50 -6.44
N VAL A 195 -29.30 -2.88 -5.25
CA VAL A 195 -28.08 -2.65 -4.49
C VAL A 195 -28.25 -3.27 -3.11
N SER A 196 -27.64 -4.43 -2.87
CA SER A 196 -27.45 -4.92 -1.52
C SER A 196 -26.33 -4.12 -0.87
N CYS A 197 -26.68 -3.15 -0.02
CA CYS A 197 -25.68 -2.48 0.80
C CYS A 197 -25.22 -3.42 1.93
N SER A 198 -23.89 -3.53 2.11
CA SER A 198 -23.25 -4.24 3.22
C SER A 198 -22.41 -3.24 4.01
N PRO A 199 -22.34 -3.30 5.35
CA PRO A 199 -21.42 -2.48 6.12
C PRO A 199 -19.98 -2.75 5.68
N GLN A 200 -19.19 -1.70 5.46
CA GLN A 200 -17.78 -1.82 5.06
C GLN A 200 -16.91 -1.00 5.99
N THR A 201 -15.71 -1.49 6.27
CA THR A 201 -14.69 -0.72 6.99
C THR A 201 -13.63 -0.27 5.99
N GLU A 202 -13.33 1.01 5.97
CA GLU A 202 -12.32 1.59 5.09
C GLU A 202 -11.22 2.24 5.91
N THR A 203 -9.97 2.07 5.48
CA THR A 203 -8.82 2.73 6.11
C THR A 203 -8.06 3.57 5.10
N GLN A 204 -7.54 4.71 5.54
CA GLN A 204 -6.70 5.58 4.72
C GLN A 204 -5.50 6.09 5.53
N THR A 205 -4.46 6.47 4.81
CA THR A 205 -3.27 7.13 5.37
C THR A 205 -3.11 8.49 4.71
N ILE A 206 -3.08 9.55 5.50
CA ILE A 206 -2.90 10.92 5.04
C ILE A 206 -1.59 11.51 5.56
N ALA A 207 -1.04 12.50 4.84
CA ALA A 207 0.13 13.24 5.27
C ALA A 207 -0.20 14.12 6.48
N CYS A 208 0.81 14.38 7.32
CA CYS A 208 0.68 15.33 8.41
C CYS A 208 0.45 16.77 7.90
N PRO A 209 -0.18 17.63 8.71
CA PRO A 209 -0.29 19.06 8.40
C PRO A 209 1.07 19.72 8.14
N THR A 210 1.05 20.84 7.42
CA THR A 210 2.26 21.62 7.11
C THR A 210 3.07 21.93 8.37
N GLY A 211 4.39 21.69 8.32
CA GLY A 211 5.31 21.87 9.46
C GLY A 211 5.56 20.62 10.30
N GLN A 212 4.89 19.51 9.98
CA GLN A 212 5.10 18.21 10.63
C GLN A 212 5.55 17.15 9.61
N ILE A 213 6.32 16.18 10.08
CA ILE A 213 6.71 14.96 9.36
C ILE A 213 6.02 13.76 10.00
N GLY A 214 5.63 12.77 9.19
CA GLY A 214 4.93 11.57 9.66
C GLY A 214 3.68 11.27 8.84
N GLN A 215 2.78 10.44 9.38
CA GLN A 215 1.53 10.03 8.74
C GLN A 215 0.39 9.90 9.77
N ILE A 216 -0.84 10.07 9.30
CA ILE A 216 -2.05 9.85 10.09
C ILE A 216 -2.81 8.68 9.45
N ASN A 217 -3.06 7.62 10.22
CA ASN A 217 -3.93 6.52 9.81
C ASN A 217 -5.33 6.77 10.34
N GLN A 218 -6.32 6.69 9.44
CA GLN A 218 -7.72 6.88 9.76
C GLN A 218 -8.53 5.66 9.32
N THR A 219 -9.61 5.39 10.04
CA THR A 219 -10.61 4.37 9.71
C THR A 219 -11.99 5.01 9.66
N ARG A 220 -12.85 4.55 8.76
CA ARG A 220 -14.28 4.89 8.78
C ARG A 220 -15.11 3.63 8.60
N GLU A 221 -16.28 3.63 9.21
CA GLU A 221 -17.29 2.59 9.03
C GLU A 221 -18.38 3.13 8.11
N ASN A 222 -18.53 2.52 6.96
CA ASN A 222 -19.62 2.79 6.04
C ASN A 222 -20.77 1.86 6.44
N THR A 223 -21.88 2.44 6.85
CA THR A 223 -23.07 1.70 7.25
C THR A 223 -24.11 1.74 6.14
N CYS A 224 -25.20 1.01 6.32
CA CYS A 224 -26.31 0.99 5.38
C CYS A 224 -27.52 1.66 6.03
N SER A 225 -28.27 2.45 5.26
CA SER A 225 -29.53 2.99 5.77
C SER A 225 -30.49 1.84 6.12
N THR A 226 -31.37 2.08 7.09
CA THR A 226 -32.36 1.08 7.54
C THR A 226 -33.63 1.07 6.68
N ASP A 227 -33.60 1.74 5.53
CA ASP A 227 -34.73 1.82 4.62
C ASP A 227 -34.98 0.49 3.91
N ALA A 228 -36.18 0.34 3.33
CA ALA A 228 -36.52 -0.80 2.47
C ALA A 228 -35.53 -0.99 1.30
N CYS A 229 -34.77 0.07 0.98
CA CYS A 229 -33.73 0.12 -0.03
C CYS A 229 -32.46 0.71 0.58
N PRO A 230 -31.57 -0.12 1.14
CA PRO A 230 -30.45 0.36 1.91
C PRO A 230 -29.42 1.03 0.98
N VAL A 231 -29.12 2.31 1.24
CA VAL A 231 -28.05 3.06 0.56
C VAL A 231 -26.81 3.15 1.45
N PRO A 232 -25.59 3.17 0.87
CA PRO A 232 -24.37 3.33 1.64
C PRO A 232 -24.32 4.71 2.30
N VAL A 233 -24.24 4.71 3.63
CA VAL A 233 -24.01 5.89 4.45
C VAL A 233 -22.53 5.93 4.78
N ILE A 234 -21.85 6.94 4.25
CA ILE A 234 -20.41 7.12 4.46
C ILE A 234 -20.18 7.63 5.88
N GLY A 235 -19.41 6.87 6.67
CA GLY A 235 -19.02 7.28 8.01
C GLY A 235 -17.96 8.37 8.02
N SER A 236 -17.84 9.05 9.16
CA SER A 236 -16.75 9.99 9.40
C SER A 236 -15.41 9.26 9.57
N TRP A 237 -14.34 9.88 9.11
CA TRP A 237 -12.98 9.41 9.37
C TRP A 237 -12.60 9.59 10.83
N THR A 238 -12.18 8.50 11.47
CA THR A 238 -11.67 8.46 12.84
C THR A 238 -10.17 8.15 12.81
N THR A 239 -9.36 8.98 13.47
CA THR A 239 -7.90 8.75 13.56
C THR A 239 -7.61 7.55 14.45
N VAL A 240 -6.97 6.52 13.88
CA VAL A 240 -6.53 5.30 14.58
C VAL A 240 -5.13 5.48 15.14
N SER A 241 -4.26 6.15 14.39
CA SER A 241 -2.92 6.49 14.88
C SER A 241 -2.38 7.74 14.17
N SER A 242 -1.50 8.46 14.86
CA SER A 242 -0.77 9.60 14.32
C SER A 242 0.70 9.49 14.71
N SER A 243 1.60 9.58 13.73
CA SER A 243 3.05 9.69 13.94
C SER A 243 3.58 11.09 13.67
N CYS A 244 2.69 12.08 13.59
CA CYS A 244 3.08 13.44 13.26
C CYS A 244 3.96 14.05 14.35
N ALA A 245 5.17 14.44 13.95
CA ALA A 245 6.12 15.17 14.77
C ALA A 245 6.51 16.47 14.06
N VAL A 246 6.77 17.54 14.82
CA VAL A 246 7.31 18.78 14.24
C VAL A 246 8.60 18.44 13.52
N ALA A 247 8.71 18.88 12.26
CA ALA A 247 9.95 18.70 11.51
C ALA A 247 11.09 19.31 12.35
N PRO A 248 12.20 18.59 12.61
CA PRO A 248 13.29 19.15 13.38
C PRO A 248 13.72 20.44 12.70
N THR A 249 13.58 21.57 13.41
CA THR A 249 14.11 22.84 12.93
C THR A 249 15.59 22.62 12.66
N PRO A 250 16.08 22.97 11.45
CA PRO A 250 17.51 23.04 11.23
C PRO A 250 18.11 23.85 12.39
N PRO A 251 19.23 23.41 12.98
CA PRO A 251 19.94 24.28 13.90
C PRO A 251 20.11 25.64 13.20
N PRO A 252 19.91 26.76 13.93
CA PRO A 252 20.05 28.07 13.33
C PRO A 252 21.36 28.10 12.55
N PRO A 253 21.39 28.68 11.33
CA PRO A 253 22.65 28.94 10.66
C PRO A 253 23.56 29.57 11.69
N ILE A 254 24.73 28.97 11.91
CA ILE A 254 25.77 29.59 12.73
C ILE A 254 26.11 30.85 11.94
N VAL A 255 25.42 31.95 12.23
CA VAL A 255 25.85 33.28 11.84
C VAL A 255 27.19 33.38 12.55
N PRO A 256 28.31 33.51 11.82
CA PRO A 256 29.55 33.90 12.46
C PRO A 256 29.20 35.22 13.12
N THR A 257 29.05 35.23 14.45
CA THR A 257 28.98 36.46 15.20
C THR A 257 30.28 37.16 14.85
N ALA A 258 30.16 38.20 14.04
CA ALA A 258 31.25 39.13 13.80
C ALA A 258 31.83 39.44 15.18
N PRO A 259 33.13 39.20 15.40
CA PRO A 259 33.79 39.60 16.63
C PRO A 259 33.38 41.04 16.92
N LYS A 260 32.82 41.26 18.11
CA LYS A 260 32.63 42.61 18.63
C LYS A 260 33.99 43.28 18.55
N ASP A 261 34.09 44.20 17.61
CA ASP A 261 35.28 44.97 17.28
C ASP A 261 35.95 45.50 18.56
N PRO A 262 37.19 45.07 18.87
CA PRO A 262 38.09 45.82 19.70
C PRO A 262 39.19 46.39 18.80
N GLY A 263 38.86 47.45 18.08
CA GLY A 263 39.83 48.35 17.46
C GLY A 263 40.30 47.90 16.08
N LEU A 264 40.23 48.86 15.15
CA LEU A 264 40.80 48.81 13.80
C LEU A 264 42.19 48.16 13.79
N ALA A 265 42.26 46.89 13.42
CA ALA A 265 43.47 46.25 12.92
C ALA A 265 43.17 45.78 11.50
N CYS A 266 43.45 46.65 10.52
CA CYS A 266 43.47 46.24 9.13
C CYS A 266 44.47 45.09 8.99
N THR A 267 44.02 43.93 8.51
CA THR A 267 44.84 42.75 8.29
C THR A 267 45.02 42.54 6.78
N PRO A 268 46.26 42.43 6.27
CA PRO A 268 46.49 42.23 4.84
C PRO A 268 45.86 40.92 4.39
N SER A 269 45.15 40.96 3.25
CA SER A 269 44.40 39.83 2.72
C SER A 269 44.50 39.77 1.19
N VAL A 270 44.00 38.70 0.58
CA VAL A 270 43.99 38.53 -0.87
C VAL A 270 42.57 38.35 -1.35
N GLN A 271 42.19 39.11 -2.37
CA GLN A 271 40.90 39.00 -3.04
C GLN A 271 41.07 38.28 -4.38
N ILE A 272 40.17 37.36 -4.70
CA ILE A 272 40.20 36.58 -5.95
C ILE A 272 38.94 36.88 -6.77
N ARG A 273 39.10 37.04 -8.08
CA ARG A 273 37.99 37.11 -9.04
C ARG A 273 38.23 36.16 -10.21
N SER A 274 37.15 35.64 -10.78
CA SER A 274 37.21 34.81 -11.99
C SER A 274 36.52 35.51 -13.15
N LEU A 275 37.28 35.80 -14.20
CA LEU A 275 36.81 36.37 -15.47
C LEU A 275 36.70 35.26 -16.53
N GLY A 276 35.82 35.43 -17.52
CA GLY A 276 35.82 34.55 -18.69
C GLY A 276 37.01 34.83 -19.59
N CYS A 277 37.51 33.82 -20.31
CA CYS A 277 38.51 34.06 -21.36
C CYS A 277 37.89 34.88 -22.52
N PRO A 278 38.67 35.74 -23.20
CA PRO A 278 38.20 36.40 -24.40
C PRO A 278 37.89 35.36 -25.49
N GLN A 279 36.81 35.57 -26.24
CA GLN A 279 36.47 34.69 -27.37
C GLN A 279 37.61 34.68 -28.41
N PRO A 280 37.91 33.52 -29.05
CA PRO A 280 37.14 32.27 -29.05
C PRO A 280 37.58 31.24 -28.00
N GLN A 281 38.34 31.62 -26.96
CA GLN A 281 38.87 30.66 -25.98
C GLN A 281 37.80 30.24 -24.96
N LEU A 282 37.75 28.94 -24.63
CA LEU A 282 36.90 28.40 -23.56
C LEU A 282 37.72 28.27 -22.27
N GLY A 283 37.28 28.90 -21.17
CA GLY A 283 37.95 28.82 -19.87
C GLY A 283 37.60 29.97 -18.92
N ARG A 284 38.21 29.96 -17.73
CA ARG A 284 38.16 31.08 -16.77
C ARG A 284 39.57 31.49 -16.36
N ILE A 285 39.80 32.80 -16.31
CA ILE A 285 41.02 33.41 -15.78
C ILE A 285 40.74 33.77 -14.32
N SER A 286 41.52 33.24 -13.40
CA SER A 286 41.46 33.63 -11.99
C SER A 286 42.54 34.67 -11.72
N GLN A 287 42.11 35.88 -11.37
CA GLN A 287 42.99 36.96 -10.96
C GLN A 287 42.94 37.15 -9.45
N GLN A 288 44.06 37.55 -8.87
CA GLN A 288 44.18 37.85 -7.45
C GLN A 288 44.71 39.27 -7.27
N GLN A 289 44.28 39.98 -6.24
CA GLN A 289 44.91 41.23 -5.83
C GLN A 289 45.19 41.19 -4.33
N ALA A 290 46.34 41.73 -3.93
CA ALA A 290 46.67 41.91 -2.53
C ALA A 290 45.97 43.17 -2.00
N ILE A 291 45.39 43.04 -0.81
CA ILE A 291 44.90 44.15 0.00
C ILE A 291 45.95 44.38 1.08
N THR A 292 46.61 45.54 1.03
CA THR A 292 47.59 45.96 2.04
C THR A 292 46.98 47.00 2.97
N CYS A 293 47.59 47.16 4.14
CA CYS A 293 47.13 48.07 5.17
C CYS A 293 48.19 49.14 5.41
N ASP A 294 47.79 50.41 5.50
CA ASP A 294 48.67 51.47 5.95
C ASP A 294 48.78 51.51 7.48
N ALA A 295 49.70 52.34 7.98
CA ALA A 295 49.98 52.49 9.41
C ALA A 295 48.80 53.06 10.23
N HIS A 296 47.75 53.55 9.57
CA HIS A 296 46.54 54.10 10.19
C HIS A 296 45.31 53.20 10.01
N GLY A 297 45.49 52.00 9.43
CA GLY A 297 44.42 51.02 9.25
C GLY A 297 43.59 51.21 7.97
N GLY A 298 44.02 52.08 7.05
CA GLY A 298 43.43 52.23 5.72
C GLY A 298 43.82 51.07 4.80
N GLN A 299 42.85 50.55 4.03
CA GLN A 299 43.08 49.49 3.04
C GLN A 299 43.49 50.07 1.68
N HIS A 300 44.56 49.52 1.10
CA HIS A 300 45.02 49.84 -0.25
C HIS A 300 44.95 48.59 -1.13
N LEU A 301 44.30 48.72 -2.28
CA LEU A 301 44.13 47.62 -3.24
C LEU A 301 45.30 47.63 -4.23
N GLY A 302 46.08 46.57 -4.24
CA GLY A 302 47.11 46.33 -5.25
C GLY A 302 46.50 46.03 -6.62
N PRO A 303 47.32 46.00 -7.69
CA PRO A 303 46.84 45.61 -9.01
C PRO A 303 46.37 44.15 -9.04
N TRP A 304 45.38 43.86 -9.90
CA TRP A 304 44.99 42.49 -10.21
C TRP A 304 46.08 41.80 -11.03
N THR A 305 46.56 40.66 -10.55
CA THR A 305 47.51 39.77 -11.23
C THR A 305 46.90 38.42 -11.57
#